data_AF-A0A967CKF6-F1
#
_entry.id   AF-A0A967CKF6-F1
#
_cell.length_a   1.000
_cell.length_b   1.000
_cell.length_c   1.000
_cell.angle_alpha   90.00
_cell.angle_beta   90.00
_cell.angle_gamma   90.00
#
_symmetry.space_group_name_H-M   'P 1'
#
loop_
_entity.id
_entity.type
_entity.pdbx_description
1 polymer ?
#
loop_
_entity_poly.entity_id
_entity_poly.type
_entity_poly.pdbx_seq_one_letter_code
_entity_poly.pdbx_strand_id
1 'polypeptide(L)'
;MMQQLHRKQLLVITLFLIFLILLIYVIFFFPLQEIEIENESQIENQIPIENAQELNNNFSEDDVLELIGESVIQMQELESLQTYIWSPELWSDYLSQVNIAEEYFFAQQYDQSYFAYEAILELGQSILNSATPIFNELIAESEIAIINGSIEEARAYLSQARVIQPDDSRLNELFLRAENYQQASQKYIETRELISRDLLDDALISVEALMLLDSEYPDGMRLYDEVINLITERDFGLIMADAFNELNQRNANSALNLFDQALSLMPASQTALDGYIQAEQLNISQQINLNLFSAEENIESEQWELAINFFDNALALNSNLTEAIDGKNFAISRQIFDQKINFYIANPSEMLDEQALLEVAEILEESSSYNFSNDSLMPDNIRLLDEIYEVMITPVELMVISDNRTYISI
;
A
#
# COMPACT_ATOMS: atom_id res chain seq x y z
N MET A 1 34.15 45.47 -27.27
CA MET A 1 33.48 44.20 -27.62
C MET A 1 33.87 43.66 -28.99
N MET A 2 34.07 44.48 -30.04
CA MET A 2 34.48 43.99 -31.37
C MET A 2 35.90 43.37 -31.46
N GLN A 3 36.87 43.78 -30.64
CA GLN A 3 38.24 43.21 -30.67
C GLN A 3 38.34 41.77 -30.12
N GLN A 4 37.44 41.37 -29.21
CA GLN A 4 37.45 39.99 -28.67
C GLN A 4 36.76 38.99 -29.61
N LEU A 5 35.74 39.44 -30.36
CA LEU A 5 35.05 38.61 -31.35
C LEU A 5 35.98 38.26 -32.52
N HIS A 6 36.79 39.24 -32.96
CA HIS A 6 37.76 39.01 -34.03
C HIS A 6 38.90 38.08 -33.62
N ARG A 7 39.34 38.12 -32.35
CA ARG A 7 40.34 37.19 -31.82
C ARG A 7 39.84 35.74 -31.76
N LYS A 8 38.57 35.51 -31.39
CA LYS A 8 37.98 34.16 -31.37
C LYS A 8 37.79 33.59 -32.78
N GLN A 9 37.35 34.41 -33.74
CA GLN A 9 37.24 34.00 -35.14
C GLN A 9 38.60 33.71 -35.77
N LEU A 10 39.63 34.51 -35.47
CA LEU A 10 41.00 34.23 -35.93
C LEU A 10 41.52 32.91 -35.37
N LEU A 11 41.21 32.59 -34.09
CA LEU A 11 41.63 31.35 -33.42
C LEU A 11 41.00 30.10 -34.06
N VAL A 12 39.70 30.16 -34.38
CA VAL A 12 38.98 29.05 -35.03
C VAL A 12 39.49 28.84 -36.46
N ILE A 13 39.75 29.91 -37.21
CA ILE A 13 40.31 29.81 -38.56
C ILE A 13 41.73 29.23 -38.52
N THR A 14 42.57 29.64 -37.57
CA THR A 14 43.91 29.05 -37.42
C THR A 14 43.87 27.59 -37.02
N LEU A 15 42.95 27.16 -36.16
CA LEU A 15 42.77 25.75 -35.79
C LEU A 15 42.30 24.91 -36.97
N PHE A 16 41.39 25.44 -37.78
CA PHE A 16 40.93 24.78 -38.99
C PHE A 16 42.03 24.62 -40.04
N LEU A 17 42.86 25.66 -40.21
CA LEU A 17 44.00 25.63 -41.14
C LEU A 17 45.10 24.66 -40.67
N ILE A 18 45.35 24.59 -39.37
CA ILE A 18 46.27 23.60 -38.78
C ILE A 18 45.72 22.19 -39.00
N PHE A 19 44.42 21.95 -38.77
CA PHE A 19 43.79 20.65 -39.03
C PHE A 19 43.89 20.24 -40.49
N LEU A 20 43.65 21.18 -41.43
CA LEU A 20 43.75 20.92 -42.86
C LEU A 20 45.19 20.62 -43.31
N ILE A 21 46.18 21.30 -42.73
CA ILE A 21 47.60 21.00 -42.95
C ILE A 21 47.98 19.64 -42.36
N LEU A 22 47.41 19.26 -41.21
CA LEU A 22 47.63 17.96 -40.59
C LEU A 22 47.01 16.83 -41.42
N LEU A 23 45.84 17.07 -42.03
CA LEU A 23 45.16 16.14 -42.93
C LEU A 23 45.95 15.96 -44.24
N ILE A 24 46.48 17.05 -44.80
CA ILE A 24 47.37 16.99 -45.98
C ILE A 24 48.69 16.30 -45.63
N TYR A 25 49.25 16.52 -44.43
CA TYR A 25 50.46 15.85 -43.98
C TYR A 25 50.23 14.34 -43.78
N VAL A 26 49.07 13.91 -43.26
CA VAL A 26 48.72 12.48 -43.19
C VAL A 26 48.58 11.87 -44.58
N ILE A 27 48.05 12.59 -45.57
CA ILE A 27 47.93 12.09 -46.94
C ILE A 27 49.28 12.03 -47.68
N PHE A 28 50.19 12.98 -47.44
CA PHE A 28 51.44 13.11 -48.22
C PHE A 28 52.70 12.58 -47.53
N PHE A 29 52.73 12.49 -46.19
CA PHE A 29 53.94 12.15 -45.42
C PHE A 29 53.84 10.84 -44.63
N PHE A 30 52.69 10.17 -44.63
CA PHE A 30 52.70 8.73 -44.39
C PHE A 30 53.26 8.07 -45.67
N PRO A 31 54.41 7.38 -45.61
CA PRO A 31 54.82 6.57 -46.73
C PRO A 31 53.71 5.55 -46.97
N LEU A 32 53.09 5.59 -48.15
CA LEU A 32 52.49 4.41 -48.75
C LEU A 32 53.61 3.38 -48.78
N GLN A 33 53.66 2.54 -47.75
CA GLN A 33 54.42 1.32 -47.79
C GLN A 33 53.84 0.58 -49.00
N GLU A 34 54.64 0.43 -50.06
CA GLU A 34 54.38 -0.59 -51.06
C GLU A 34 54.27 -1.89 -50.27
N ILE A 35 53.03 -2.29 -50.00
CA ILE A 35 52.71 -3.65 -49.65
C ILE A 35 53.04 -4.39 -50.93
N GLU A 36 54.20 -5.03 -50.93
CA GLU A 36 54.49 -6.12 -51.82
C GLU A 36 53.37 -7.13 -51.57
N ILE A 37 52.36 -7.13 -52.44
CA ILE A 37 51.33 -8.16 -52.48
C ILE A 37 52.06 -9.39 -52.99
N GLU A 38 52.66 -10.10 -52.05
CA GLU A 38 52.94 -11.51 -52.19
C GLU A 38 51.59 -12.17 -52.52
N ASN A 39 51.49 -12.70 -53.74
CA ASN A 39 50.34 -13.47 -54.20
C ASN A 39 50.18 -14.69 -53.30
N GLU A 40 49.45 -14.57 -52.21
CA GLU A 40 48.90 -15.69 -51.45
C GLU A 40 47.49 -15.32 -50.95
N SER A 41 46.51 -15.92 -51.64
CA SER A 41 45.12 -16.17 -51.23
C SER A 41 44.27 -14.99 -50.73
N GLN A 42 43.69 -14.24 -51.67
CA GLN A 42 42.33 -13.71 -51.51
C GLN A 42 41.32 -14.67 -52.16
N ILE A 43 40.96 -15.74 -51.46
CA ILE A 43 39.71 -16.48 -51.65
C ILE A 43 39.38 -17.11 -50.29
N GLU A 44 38.64 -16.41 -49.42
CA GLU A 44 37.88 -17.08 -48.34
C GLU A 44 36.92 -16.10 -47.66
N ASN A 45 35.87 -15.75 -48.41
CA ASN A 45 34.48 -15.66 -47.94
C ASN A 45 33.56 -15.69 -49.19
N GLN A 46 33.95 -16.51 -50.17
CA GLN A 46 33.01 -17.04 -51.13
C GLN A 46 32.36 -18.23 -50.44
N ILE A 47 31.04 -18.36 -50.55
CA ILE A 47 30.41 -19.65 -50.28
C ILE A 47 31.18 -20.66 -51.13
N PRO A 48 31.80 -21.70 -50.55
CA PRO A 48 32.59 -22.63 -51.33
C PRO A 48 31.67 -23.23 -52.39
N ILE A 49 31.90 -22.86 -53.64
CA ILE A 49 31.26 -23.54 -54.77
C ILE A 49 32.01 -24.87 -54.97
N GLU A 50 32.11 -25.67 -53.91
CA GLU A 50 32.85 -26.94 -53.87
C GLU A 50 32.16 -27.98 -54.77
N ASN A 51 30.91 -27.72 -55.20
CA ASN A 51 30.09 -28.66 -55.97
C ASN A 51 29.87 -28.28 -57.45
N ALA A 52 30.11 -27.03 -57.90
CA ALA A 52 29.77 -26.65 -59.29
C ALA A 52 30.82 -27.09 -60.32
N GLN A 53 32.10 -27.18 -59.94
CA GLN A 53 33.17 -27.50 -60.90
C GLN A 53 33.18 -28.99 -61.30
N GLU A 54 32.54 -29.88 -60.53
CA GLU A 54 32.55 -31.34 -60.78
C GLU A 54 31.22 -31.90 -61.33
N LEU A 55 30.13 -31.13 -61.32
CA LEU A 55 28.80 -31.55 -61.77
C LEU A 55 28.39 -30.80 -63.05
N ASN A 56 28.59 -31.43 -64.22
CA ASN A 56 28.05 -30.95 -65.49
C ASN A 56 26.54 -31.22 -65.56
N ASN A 57 25.76 -30.41 -64.84
CA ASN A 57 24.32 -30.53 -64.73
C ASN A 57 23.60 -29.99 -65.97
N ASN A 58 24.30 -29.22 -66.83
CA ASN A 58 23.77 -28.57 -68.04
C ASN A 58 22.55 -27.69 -67.76
N PHE A 59 22.62 -26.85 -66.72
CA PHE A 59 21.57 -25.86 -66.48
C PHE A 59 21.46 -24.91 -67.68
N SER A 60 20.22 -24.62 -68.07
CA SER A 60 19.91 -23.71 -69.17
C SER A 60 19.89 -22.26 -68.70
N GLU A 61 19.94 -21.33 -69.66
CA GLU A 61 19.73 -19.91 -69.37
C GLU A 61 18.39 -19.65 -68.68
N ASP A 62 17.33 -20.38 -69.08
CA ASP A 62 15.99 -20.27 -68.49
C ASP A 62 15.97 -20.70 -67.01
N ASP A 63 16.73 -21.75 -66.64
CA ASP A 63 16.83 -22.23 -65.25
C ASP A 63 17.49 -21.16 -64.34
N VAL A 64 18.50 -20.46 -64.85
CA VAL A 64 19.17 -19.38 -64.10
C VAL A 64 18.31 -18.12 -64.03
N LEU A 65 17.57 -17.79 -65.10
CA LEU A 65 16.65 -16.64 -65.14
C LEU A 65 15.51 -16.78 -64.12
N GLU A 66 15.07 -18.00 -63.82
CA GLU A 66 14.10 -18.27 -62.74
C GLU A 66 14.67 -17.86 -61.38
N LEU A 67 15.88 -18.33 -61.04
CA LEU A 67 16.55 -17.97 -59.79
C LEU A 67 16.90 -16.48 -59.68
N ILE A 68 17.25 -15.82 -60.79
CA ILE A 68 17.43 -14.36 -60.84
C ILE A 68 16.13 -13.65 -60.47
N GLY A 69 14.99 -14.13 -60.98
CA GLY A 69 13.68 -13.59 -60.64
C GLY A 69 13.39 -13.70 -59.14
N GLU A 70 13.67 -14.85 -58.54
CA GLU A 70 13.53 -15.07 -57.10
C GLU A 70 14.47 -14.17 -56.29
N SER A 71 15.74 -14.04 -56.70
CA SER A 71 16.72 -13.22 -55.99
C SER A 71 16.36 -11.73 -56.03
N VAL A 72 15.75 -11.25 -57.12
CA VAL A 72 15.24 -9.87 -57.20
C VAL A 72 14.10 -9.63 -56.21
N ILE A 73 13.18 -10.58 -56.06
CA ILE A 73 12.09 -10.47 -55.07
C ILE A 73 12.67 -10.45 -53.66
N GLN A 74 13.58 -11.37 -53.35
CA GLN A 74 14.24 -11.43 -52.05
C GLN A 74 15.06 -10.16 -51.75
N MET A 75 15.76 -9.62 -52.75
CA MET A 75 16.47 -8.35 -52.62
C MET A 75 15.52 -7.21 -52.28
N GLN A 76 14.34 -7.13 -52.94
CA GLN A 76 13.31 -6.15 -52.60
C GLN A 76 12.79 -6.32 -51.16
N GLU A 77 12.65 -7.55 -50.68
CA GLU A 77 12.26 -7.81 -49.28
C GLU A 77 13.34 -7.31 -48.31
N LEU A 78 14.61 -7.61 -48.56
CA LEU A 78 15.74 -7.12 -47.77
C LEU A 78 15.86 -5.60 -47.79
N GLU A 79 15.62 -4.95 -48.94
CA GLU A 79 15.56 -3.49 -49.06
C GLU A 79 14.38 -2.90 -48.29
N SER A 80 13.22 -3.56 -48.33
CA SER A 80 12.03 -3.11 -47.59
C SER A 80 12.24 -3.15 -46.07
N LEU A 81 13.02 -4.13 -45.60
CA LEU A 81 13.50 -4.22 -44.21
C LEU A 81 14.70 -3.32 -43.93
N GLN A 82 15.23 -2.64 -44.94
CA GLN A 82 16.36 -1.73 -44.84
C GLN A 82 17.60 -2.39 -44.22
N THR A 83 17.94 -3.61 -44.64
CA THR A 83 19.11 -4.38 -44.15
C THR A 83 20.40 -3.57 -44.17
N TYR A 84 20.56 -2.66 -45.13
CA TYR A 84 21.70 -1.74 -45.21
C TYR A 84 21.88 -0.80 -43.99
N ILE A 85 20.84 -0.62 -43.14
CA ILE A 85 20.91 0.18 -41.92
C ILE A 85 21.24 -0.67 -40.70
N TRP A 86 20.52 -1.77 -40.49
CA TRP A 86 20.64 -2.56 -39.26
C TRP A 86 21.65 -3.71 -39.36
N SER A 87 22.07 -4.09 -40.58
CA SER A 87 23.17 -5.01 -40.80
C SER A 87 23.95 -4.68 -42.08
N PRO A 88 24.74 -3.59 -42.07
CA PRO A 88 25.48 -3.14 -43.25
C PRO A 88 26.51 -4.15 -43.75
N GLU A 89 27.07 -4.96 -42.86
CA GLU A 89 28.00 -6.05 -43.19
C GLU A 89 27.29 -7.15 -44.00
N LEU A 90 26.18 -7.70 -43.48
CA LEU A 90 25.40 -8.72 -44.19
C LEU A 90 24.85 -8.21 -45.52
N TRP A 91 24.45 -6.94 -45.59
CA TRP A 91 24.02 -6.31 -46.84
C TRP A 91 25.15 -6.21 -47.87
N SER A 92 26.34 -5.79 -47.44
CA SER A 92 27.51 -5.71 -48.32
C SER A 92 27.92 -7.08 -48.84
N ASP A 93 27.91 -8.10 -47.97
CA ASP A 93 28.24 -9.48 -48.34
C ASP A 93 27.23 -10.04 -49.35
N TYR A 94 25.92 -9.81 -49.12
CA TYR A 94 24.86 -10.19 -50.05
C TYR A 94 25.07 -9.58 -51.45
N LEU A 95 25.32 -8.26 -51.52
CA LEU A 95 25.58 -7.59 -52.80
C LEU A 95 26.85 -8.09 -53.48
N SER A 96 27.89 -8.44 -52.72
CA SER A 96 29.10 -9.03 -53.27
C SER A 96 28.82 -10.39 -53.93
N GLN A 97 27.97 -11.24 -53.33
CA GLN A 97 27.60 -12.52 -53.92
C GLN A 97 26.74 -12.33 -55.19
N VAL A 98 25.81 -11.36 -55.18
CA VAL A 98 25.01 -11.01 -56.37
C VAL A 98 25.90 -10.64 -57.55
N ASN A 99 26.91 -9.77 -57.35
CA ASN A 99 27.83 -9.40 -58.42
C ASN A 99 28.60 -10.61 -58.99
N ILE A 100 29.02 -11.54 -58.13
CA ILE A 100 29.72 -12.76 -58.57
C ILE A 100 28.79 -13.66 -59.41
N ALA A 101 27.53 -13.83 -58.99
CA ALA A 101 26.56 -14.63 -59.73
C ALA A 101 26.22 -14.02 -61.10
N GLU A 102 26.10 -12.69 -61.16
CA GLU A 102 25.89 -11.93 -62.40
C GLU A 102 27.09 -12.07 -63.36
N GLU A 103 28.32 -12.03 -62.84
CA GLU A 103 29.53 -12.24 -63.65
C GLU A 103 29.52 -13.62 -64.33
N TYR A 104 29.15 -14.68 -63.59
CA TYR A 104 29.00 -16.02 -64.17
C TYR A 104 27.90 -16.08 -65.24
N PHE A 105 26.76 -15.43 -65.00
CA PHE A 105 25.66 -15.36 -65.96
C PHE A 105 26.09 -14.70 -67.27
N PHE A 106 26.70 -13.51 -67.20
CA PHE A 106 27.16 -12.79 -68.40
C PHE A 106 28.32 -13.48 -69.13
N ALA A 107 29.11 -14.30 -68.42
CA ALA A 107 30.12 -15.17 -69.00
C ALA A 107 29.57 -16.46 -69.65
N GLN A 108 28.24 -16.67 -69.63
CA GLN A 108 27.55 -17.88 -70.11
C GLN A 108 27.97 -19.15 -69.35
N GLN A 109 28.40 -19.00 -68.11
CA GLN A 109 28.77 -20.08 -67.20
C GLN A 109 27.55 -20.47 -66.35
N TYR A 110 26.55 -21.08 -67.01
CA TYR A 110 25.23 -21.28 -66.40
C TYR A 110 25.22 -22.23 -65.20
N ASP A 111 26.06 -23.26 -65.18
CA ASP A 111 26.17 -24.14 -64.01
C ASP A 111 26.70 -23.37 -62.78
N GLN A 112 27.77 -22.59 -62.93
CA GLN A 112 28.30 -21.75 -61.86
C GLN A 112 27.32 -20.66 -61.42
N SER A 113 26.63 -20.04 -62.37
CA SER A 113 25.64 -19.01 -62.09
C SER A 113 24.44 -19.58 -61.32
N TYR A 114 23.94 -20.75 -61.72
CA TYR A 114 22.85 -21.44 -61.03
C TYR A 114 23.19 -21.67 -59.54
N PHE A 115 24.33 -22.28 -59.25
CA PHE A 115 24.75 -22.53 -57.86
C PHE A 115 25.03 -21.25 -57.08
N ALA A 116 25.56 -20.20 -57.74
CA ALA A 116 25.76 -18.91 -57.10
C ALA A 116 24.43 -18.25 -56.72
N TYR A 117 23.40 -18.33 -57.57
CA TYR A 117 22.06 -17.83 -57.25
C TYR A 117 21.33 -18.67 -56.19
N GLU A 118 21.47 -20.00 -56.18
CA GLU A 118 20.98 -20.82 -55.06
C GLU A 118 21.61 -20.36 -53.73
N ALA A 119 22.92 -20.13 -53.73
CA ALA A 119 23.65 -19.68 -52.55
C ALA A 119 23.24 -18.25 -52.09
N ILE A 120 22.95 -17.33 -53.03
CA ILE A 120 22.38 -16.01 -52.73
C ILE A 120 21.01 -16.14 -52.07
N LEU A 121 20.14 -17.01 -52.59
CA LEU A 121 18.81 -17.23 -52.05
C LEU A 121 18.87 -17.80 -50.63
N GLU A 122 19.76 -18.75 -50.36
CA GLU A 122 20.01 -19.26 -49.00
C GLU A 122 20.54 -18.16 -48.07
N LEU A 123 21.51 -17.37 -48.52
CA LEU A 123 22.07 -16.25 -47.76
C LEU A 123 21.00 -15.21 -47.43
N GLY A 124 20.23 -14.76 -48.41
CA GLY A 124 19.17 -13.77 -48.20
C GLY A 124 18.08 -14.30 -47.27
N GLN A 125 17.72 -15.57 -47.35
CA GLN A 125 16.76 -16.17 -46.42
C GLN A 125 17.33 -16.23 -44.98
N SER A 126 18.63 -16.50 -44.84
CA SER A 126 19.31 -16.44 -43.55
C SER A 126 19.28 -15.02 -42.96
N ILE A 127 19.50 -13.99 -43.79
CA ILE A 127 19.40 -12.58 -43.38
C ILE A 127 17.97 -12.21 -42.97
N LEU A 128 16.96 -12.64 -43.74
CA LEU A 128 15.55 -12.43 -43.37
C LEU A 128 15.22 -13.07 -42.02
N ASN A 129 15.75 -14.27 -41.77
CA ASN A 129 15.54 -15.00 -40.51
C ASN A 129 16.29 -14.37 -39.32
N SER A 130 17.37 -13.62 -39.55
CA SER A 130 18.15 -12.96 -38.49
C SER A 130 17.52 -11.65 -37.99
N ALA A 131 16.61 -11.05 -38.76
CA ALA A 131 15.95 -9.80 -38.42
C ALA A 131 15.24 -9.84 -37.05
N THR A 132 14.49 -10.92 -36.74
CA THR A 132 13.78 -11.04 -35.45
C THR A 132 14.72 -11.26 -34.26
N PRO A 133 15.72 -12.16 -34.32
CA PRO A 133 16.75 -12.25 -33.29
C PRO A 133 17.46 -10.93 -33.01
N ILE A 134 17.92 -10.22 -34.04
CA ILE A 134 18.62 -8.94 -33.91
C ILE A 134 17.69 -7.88 -33.32
N PHE A 135 16.43 -7.83 -33.74
CA PHE A 135 15.44 -6.95 -33.14
C PHE A 135 15.32 -7.17 -31.63
N ASN A 136 15.17 -8.43 -31.18
CA ASN A 136 15.04 -8.73 -29.75
C ASN A 136 16.32 -8.42 -28.96
N GLU A 137 17.49 -8.60 -29.56
CA GLU A 137 18.76 -8.18 -28.97
C GLU A 137 18.82 -6.66 -28.79
N LEU A 138 18.48 -5.88 -29.83
CA LEU A 138 18.43 -4.42 -29.75
C LEU A 138 17.43 -3.93 -28.69
N ILE A 139 16.29 -4.60 -28.53
CA ILE A 139 15.34 -4.30 -27.46
C ILE A 139 15.98 -4.55 -26.09
N ALA A 140 16.58 -5.72 -25.87
CA ALA A 140 17.23 -6.06 -24.60
C ALA A 140 18.37 -5.09 -24.25
N GLU A 141 19.22 -4.75 -25.22
CA GLU A 141 20.31 -3.79 -25.03
C GLU A 141 19.76 -2.38 -24.72
N SER A 142 18.63 -2.00 -25.33
CA SER A 142 17.99 -0.73 -25.00
C SER A 142 17.44 -0.67 -23.58
N GLU A 143 16.84 -1.77 -23.09
CA GLU A 143 16.34 -1.88 -21.72
C GLU A 143 17.49 -1.77 -20.71
N ILE A 144 18.58 -2.50 -20.96
CA ILE A 144 19.80 -2.43 -20.15
C ILE A 144 20.37 -1.00 -20.13
N ALA A 145 20.43 -0.35 -21.30
CA ALA A 145 20.91 1.02 -21.41
C ALA A 145 20.00 2.02 -20.66
N ILE A 146 18.67 1.85 -20.69
CA ILE A 146 17.73 2.67 -19.90
C ILE A 146 17.98 2.46 -18.41
N ILE A 147 18.08 1.21 -17.95
CA ILE A 147 18.32 0.87 -16.54
C ILE A 147 19.63 1.49 -16.03
N ASN A 148 20.68 1.48 -16.86
CA ASN A 148 21.99 2.06 -16.52
C ASN A 148 22.06 3.58 -16.70
N GLY A 149 21.02 4.20 -17.26
CA GLY A 149 20.99 5.64 -17.57
C GLY A 149 21.79 6.06 -18.80
N SER A 150 22.21 5.11 -19.63
CA SER A 150 22.84 5.34 -20.94
C SER A 150 21.79 5.69 -22.01
N ILE A 151 21.06 6.79 -21.84
CA ILE A 151 19.89 7.13 -22.66
C ILE A 151 20.20 7.34 -24.15
N GLU A 152 21.38 7.87 -24.47
CA GLU A 152 21.79 8.02 -25.87
C GLU A 152 22.08 6.67 -26.55
N GLU A 153 22.64 5.71 -25.81
CA GLU A 153 22.83 4.33 -26.29
C GLU A 153 21.48 3.63 -26.46
N ALA A 154 20.58 3.75 -25.48
CA ALA A 154 19.22 3.22 -25.57
C ALA A 154 18.48 3.73 -26.80
N ARG A 155 18.53 5.06 -27.05
CA ARG A 155 17.92 5.67 -28.24
C ARG A 155 18.53 5.17 -29.54
N ALA A 156 19.84 4.92 -29.57
CA ALA A 156 20.51 4.37 -30.74
C ALA A 156 20.03 2.93 -31.03
N TYR A 157 19.92 2.08 -30.01
CA TYR A 157 19.38 0.72 -30.16
C TYR A 157 17.92 0.73 -30.59
N LEU A 158 17.07 1.54 -29.94
CA LEU A 158 15.65 1.65 -30.30
C LEU A 158 15.43 2.20 -31.70
N SER A 159 16.30 3.11 -32.17
CA SER A 159 16.24 3.64 -33.53
C SER A 159 16.55 2.57 -34.57
N GLN A 160 17.51 1.68 -34.29
CA GLN A 160 17.82 0.52 -35.15
C GLN A 160 16.69 -0.51 -35.10
N ALA A 161 16.15 -0.82 -33.93
CA ALA A 161 15.04 -1.76 -33.78
C ALA A 161 13.79 -1.28 -34.54
N ARG A 162 13.50 0.03 -34.53
CA ARG A 162 12.39 0.64 -35.29
C ARG A 162 12.53 0.48 -36.81
N VAL A 163 13.76 0.39 -37.33
CA VAL A 163 13.97 0.13 -38.75
C VAL A 163 13.53 -1.30 -39.11
N ILE A 164 13.80 -2.26 -38.23
CA ILE A 164 13.47 -3.68 -38.46
C ILE A 164 11.97 -3.95 -38.27
N GLN A 165 11.37 -3.49 -37.18
CA GLN A 165 9.94 -3.68 -36.88
C GLN A 165 9.31 -2.35 -36.42
N PRO A 166 8.85 -1.49 -37.35
CA PRO A 166 8.37 -0.14 -37.02
C PRO A 166 7.08 -0.12 -36.18
N ASP A 167 6.27 -1.18 -36.28
CA ASP A 167 4.94 -1.27 -35.65
C ASP A 167 4.95 -2.06 -34.32
N ASP A 168 6.12 -2.48 -33.81
CA ASP A 168 6.19 -3.18 -32.52
C ASP A 168 5.86 -2.21 -31.37
N SER A 169 4.84 -2.56 -30.58
CA SER A 169 4.34 -1.71 -29.51
C SER A 169 5.36 -1.42 -28.40
N ARG A 170 6.33 -2.33 -28.17
CA ARG A 170 7.38 -2.17 -27.15
C ARG A 170 8.26 -0.95 -27.42
N LEU A 171 8.47 -0.62 -28.69
CA LEU A 171 9.29 0.54 -29.06
C LEU A 171 8.73 1.83 -28.47
N ASN A 172 7.42 2.04 -28.55
CA ASN A 172 6.80 3.27 -28.06
C ASN A 172 6.97 3.43 -26.54
N GLU A 173 6.82 2.33 -25.81
CA GLU A 173 7.02 2.28 -24.37
C GLU A 173 8.48 2.58 -23.99
N LEU A 174 9.44 1.91 -24.63
CA LEU A 174 10.86 2.08 -24.34
C LEU A 174 11.38 3.47 -24.75
N PHE A 175 10.89 4.04 -25.85
CA PHE A 175 11.20 5.42 -26.21
C PHE A 175 10.67 6.42 -25.18
N LEU A 176 9.45 6.21 -24.68
CA LEU A 176 8.85 7.06 -23.64
C LEU A 176 9.64 6.95 -22.32
N ARG A 177 10.01 5.74 -21.92
CA ARG A 177 10.86 5.52 -20.73
C ARG A 177 12.21 6.20 -20.87
N ALA A 178 12.87 6.07 -22.02
CA ALA A 178 14.12 6.75 -22.30
C ALA A 178 13.98 8.28 -22.27
N GLU A 179 12.86 8.84 -22.75
CA GLU A 179 12.56 10.27 -22.68
C GLU A 179 12.32 10.76 -21.24
N ASN A 180 11.61 9.98 -20.44
CA ASN A 180 11.27 10.33 -19.05
C ASN A 180 12.41 10.07 -18.05
N TYR A 181 13.43 9.29 -18.42
CA TYR A 181 14.48 8.84 -17.50
C TYR A 181 15.11 9.96 -16.68
N GLN A 182 15.42 11.11 -17.29
CA GLN A 182 16.04 12.22 -16.56
C GLN A 182 15.13 12.77 -15.45
N GLN A 183 13.83 12.90 -15.73
CA GLN A 183 12.86 13.38 -14.75
C GLN A 183 12.63 12.33 -13.66
N ALA A 184 12.54 11.05 -14.04
CA ALA A 184 12.42 9.93 -13.13
C ALA A 184 13.64 9.88 -12.18
N SER A 185 14.84 9.93 -12.71
CA SER A 185 16.08 9.96 -11.92
C SER A 185 16.14 11.15 -10.95
N GLN A 186 15.68 12.33 -11.39
CA GLN A 186 15.55 13.47 -10.50
C GLN A 186 14.57 13.21 -9.35
N LYS A 187 13.40 12.62 -9.63
CA LYS A 187 12.42 12.25 -8.59
C LYS A 187 12.93 11.18 -7.64
N TYR A 188 13.71 10.22 -8.12
CA TYR A 188 14.39 9.25 -7.27
C TYR A 188 15.36 9.94 -6.29
N ILE A 189 16.20 10.84 -6.78
CA ILE A 189 17.16 11.60 -5.94
C ILE A 189 16.43 12.49 -4.95
N GLU A 190 15.42 13.24 -5.41
CA GLU A 190 14.59 14.13 -4.59
C GLU A 190 13.94 13.35 -3.44
N THR A 191 13.34 12.20 -3.73
CA THR A 191 12.73 11.33 -2.71
C THR A 191 13.76 10.91 -1.65
N ARG A 192 14.97 10.51 -2.05
CA ARG A 192 16.04 10.12 -1.11
C ARG A 192 16.51 11.27 -0.26
N GLU A 193 16.59 12.48 -0.82
CA GLU A 193 16.89 13.68 -0.04
C GLU A 193 15.78 14.00 0.97
N LEU A 194 14.51 13.86 0.59
CA LEU A 194 13.36 14.09 1.47
C LEU A 194 13.32 13.08 2.63
N ILE A 195 13.56 11.79 2.36
CA ILE A 195 13.74 10.76 3.39
C ILE A 195 14.85 11.17 4.38
N SER A 196 16.01 11.61 3.87
CA SER A 196 17.15 12.01 4.72
C SER A 196 16.87 13.21 5.62
N ARG A 197 15.84 14.01 5.30
CA ARG A 197 15.38 15.18 6.05
C ARG A 197 14.12 14.89 6.87
N ASP A 198 13.66 13.64 6.90
CA ASP A 198 12.43 13.20 7.57
C ASP A 198 11.15 13.89 7.04
N LEU A 199 11.19 14.35 5.79
CA LEU A 199 10.05 14.98 5.10
C LEU A 199 9.27 13.90 4.34
N LEU A 200 8.70 12.94 5.08
CA LEU A 200 8.18 11.70 4.51
C LEU A 200 6.94 11.89 3.62
N ASP A 201 6.05 12.83 3.96
CA ASP A 201 4.84 13.09 3.14
C ASP A 201 5.21 13.70 1.78
N ASP A 202 6.20 14.59 1.75
CA ASP A 202 6.77 15.12 0.50
C ASP A 202 7.52 14.02 -0.27
N ALA A 203 8.21 13.12 0.44
CA ALA A 203 8.88 11.97 -0.17
C ALA A 203 7.86 11.07 -0.87
N LEU A 204 6.68 10.85 -0.28
CA LEU A 204 5.59 10.07 -0.89
C LEU A 204 5.14 10.71 -2.21
N ILE A 205 4.87 12.01 -2.21
CA ILE A 205 4.50 12.74 -3.44
C ILE A 205 5.59 12.61 -4.51
N SER A 206 6.86 12.71 -4.11
CA SER A 206 7.99 12.62 -5.04
C SER A 206 8.15 11.22 -5.64
N VAL A 207 7.98 10.16 -4.84
CA VAL A 207 8.09 8.77 -5.33
C VAL A 207 6.85 8.35 -6.13
N GLU A 208 5.66 8.85 -5.83
CA GLU A 208 4.49 8.67 -6.68
C GLU A 208 4.69 9.32 -8.05
N ALA A 209 5.28 10.53 -8.09
CA ALA A 209 5.65 11.18 -9.34
C ALA A 209 6.70 10.40 -10.13
N LEU A 210 7.67 9.76 -9.45
CA LEU A 210 8.59 8.80 -10.08
C LEU A 210 7.84 7.66 -10.76
N MET A 211 6.92 7.01 -10.04
CA MET A 211 6.16 5.86 -10.56
C MET A 211 5.24 6.21 -11.73
N LEU A 212 4.78 7.46 -11.82
CA LEU A 212 4.02 7.96 -12.97
C LEU A 212 4.90 8.22 -14.20
N LEU A 213 6.17 8.58 -14.00
CA LEU A 213 7.13 8.83 -15.08
C LEU A 213 7.67 7.53 -15.67
N ASP A 214 8.01 6.58 -14.80
CA ASP A 214 8.47 5.24 -15.15
C ASP A 214 8.19 4.27 -13.99
N SER A 215 7.13 3.47 -14.12
CA SER A 215 6.77 2.45 -13.11
C SER A 215 7.79 1.32 -13.01
N GLU A 216 8.66 1.18 -14.00
CA GLU A 216 9.75 0.21 -14.04
C GLU A 216 11.12 0.85 -13.78
N TYR A 217 11.14 2.07 -13.24
CA TYR A 217 12.39 2.72 -12.88
C TYR A 217 13.17 1.83 -11.89
N PRO A 218 14.48 1.65 -12.07
CA PRO A 218 15.28 0.80 -11.19
C PRO A 218 15.10 1.17 -9.72
N ASP A 219 14.72 0.18 -8.91
CA ASP A 219 14.45 0.33 -7.48
C ASP A 219 13.30 1.28 -7.09
N GLY A 220 12.49 1.76 -8.05
CA GLY A 220 11.37 2.68 -7.81
C GLY A 220 10.31 2.12 -6.85
N MET A 221 9.83 0.89 -7.10
CA MET A 221 8.86 0.23 -6.22
C MET A 221 9.42 -0.01 -4.81
N ARG A 222 10.70 -0.40 -4.72
CA ARG A 222 11.36 -0.61 -3.42
C ARG A 222 11.47 0.70 -2.63
N LEU A 223 11.75 1.80 -3.32
CA LEU A 223 11.76 3.14 -2.71
C LEU A 223 10.35 3.58 -2.28
N TYR A 224 9.33 3.27 -3.06
CA TYR A 224 7.93 3.52 -2.67
C TYR A 224 7.57 2.78 -1.38
N ASP A 225 7.86 1.47 -1.33
CA ASP A 225 7.61 0.64 -0.14
C ASP A 225 8.41 1.14 1.08
N GLU A 226 9.65 1.58 0.89
CA GLU A 226 10.48 2.20 1.93
C GLU A 226 9.80 3.45 2.51
N VAL A 227 9.32 4.36 1.67
CA VAL A 227 8.61 5.57 2.11
C VAL A 227 7.34 5.24 2.88
N ILE A 228 6.51 4.31 2.38
CA ILE A 228 5.28 3.89 3.05
C ILE A 228 5.57 3.29 4.43
N ASN A 229 6.60 2.45 4.54
CA ASN A 229 7.01 1.87 5.81
C ASN A 229 7.45 2.95 6.81
N LEU A 230 8.28 3.92 6.37
CA LEU A 230 8.71 5.03 7.21
C LEU A 230 7.55 5.89 7.70
N ILE A 231 6.57 6.21 6.83
CA ILE A 231 5.36 6.95 7.20
C ILE A 231 4.56 6.17 8.23
N THR A 232 4.37 4.88 8.00
CA THR A 232 3.63 3.99 8.91
C THR A 232 4.30 3.93 10.29
N GLU A 233 5.63 3.81 10.34
CA GLU A 233 6.40 3.82 11.59
C GLU A 233 6.29 5.16 12.33
N ARG A 234 6.43 6.29 11.62
CA ARG A 234 6.27 7.63 12.19
C ARG A 234 4.87 7.82 12.79
N ASP A 235 3.84 7.55 12.00
CA ASP A 235 2.44 7.79 12.39
C ASP A 235 2.03 6.88 13.53
N PHE A 236 2.45 5.60 13.49
CA PHE A 236 2.30 4.68 14.62
C PHE A 236 2.97 5.24 15.88
N GLY A 237 4.20 5.74 15.78
CA GLY A 237 4.92 6.32 16.92
C GLY A 237 4.21 7.54 17.54
N LEU A 238 3.67 8.43 16.70
CA LEU A 238 2.90 9.59 17.15
C LEU A 238 1.62 9.19 17.87
N ILE A 239 0.83 8.29 17.27
CA ILE A 239 -0.42 7.80 17.86
C ILE A 239 -0.15 7.09 19.19
N MET A 240 0.91 6.29 19.26
CA MET A 240 1.31 5.61 20.51
C MET A 240 1.70 6.61 21.61
N ALA A 241 2.42 7.68 21.27
CA ALA A 241 2.79 8.72 22.22
C ALA A 241 1.53 9.42 22.78
N ASP A 242 0.58 9.77 21.91
CA ASP A 242 -0.69 10.36 22.31
C ASP A 242 -1.53 9.39 23.15
N ALA A 243 -1.59 8.11 22.76
CA ALA A 243 -2.33 7.07 23.49
C ALA A 243 -1.83 6.92 24.93
N PHE A 244 -0.51 6.86 25.12
CA PHE A 244 0.08 6.79 26.45
C PHE A 244 -0.08 8.09 27.24
N ASN A 245 -0.07 9.25 26.59
CA ASN A 245 -0.37 10.51 27.23
C ASN A 245 -1.82 10.56 27.75
N GLU A 246 -2.81 10.15 26.95
CA GLU A 246 -4.20 10.03 27.38
C GLU A 246 -4.36 9.02 28.53
N LEU A 247 -3.66 7.88 28.44
CA LEU A 247 -3.66 6.87 29.51
C LEU A 247 -3.11 7.44 30.83
N ASN A 248 -2.00 8.19 30.76
CA ASN A 248 -1.39 8.84 31.94
C ASN A 248 -2.28 9.93 32.54
N GLN A 249 -3.04 10.64 31.71
CA GLN A 249 -4.05 11.61 32.15
C GLN A 249 -5.35 10.96 32.65
N ARG A 250 -5.42 9.62 32.60
CA ARG A 250 -6.57 8.79 32.95
C ARG A 250 -7.79 9.02 32.06
N ASN A 251 -7.59 9.45 30.82
CA ASN A 251 -8.63 9.61 29.81
C ASN A 251 -8.85 8.28 29.08
N ALA A 252 -9.47 7.30 29.75
CA ALA A 252 -9.49 5.91 29.28
C ALA A 252 -10.11 5.72 27.89
N ASN A 253 -11.25 6.38 27.61
CA ASN A 253 -11.92 6.28 26.31
C ASN A 253 -11.09 6.87 25.16
N SER A 254 -10.40 7.99 25.39
CA SER A 254 -9.50 8.58 24.38
C SER A 254 -8.31 7.66 24.11
N ALA A 255 -7.72 7.10 25.17
CA ALA A 255 -6.62 6.14 25.05
C ALA A 255 -7.03 4.87 24.29
N LEU A 256 -8.21 4.30 24.56
CA LEU A 256 -8.75 3.15 23.82
C LEU A 256 -8.84 3.43 22.32
N ASN A 257 -9.44 4.56 21.93
CA ASN A 257 -9.57 4.93 20.52
C ASN A 257 -8.21 5.11 19.83
N LEU A 258 -7.20 5.63 20.54
CA LEU A 258 -5.85 5.80 19.98
C LEU A 258 -5.09 4.49 19.86
N PHE A 259 -5.19 3.58 20.85
CA PHE A 259 -4.61 2.25 20.72
C PHE A 259 -5.27 1.42 19.62
N ASP A 260 -6.58 1.56 19.40
CA ASP A 260 -7.27 0.94 18.25
C ASP A 260 -6.77 1.48 16.91
N GLN A 261 -6.53 2.79 16.80
CA GLN A 261 -5.90 3.39 15.63
C GLN A 261 -4.48 2.85 15.42
N ALA A 262 -3.68 2.75 16.48
CA ALA A 262 -2.33 2.19 16.43
C ALA A 262 -2.35 0.71 15.99
N LEU A 263 -3.30 -0.10 16.47
CA LEU A 263 -3.49 -1.49 16.06
C LEU A 263 -4.02 -1.62 14.63
N SER A 264 -4.76 -0.64 14.14
CA SER A 264 -5.18 -0.60 12.73
C SER A 264 -4.00 -0.35 11.79
N LEU A 265 -3.01 0.45 12.22
CA LEU A 265 -1.77 0.68 11.49
C LEU A 265 -0.80 -0.50 11.61
N MET A 266 -0.62 -1.04 12.82
CA MET A 266 0.29 -2.15 13.10
C MET A 266 -0.40 -3.23 13.95
N PRO A 267 -1.15 -4.16 13.32
CA PRO A 267 -1.94 -5.16 14.04
C PRO A 267 -1.13 -6.13 14.91
N ALA A 268 0.15 -6.33 14.59
CA ALA A 268 1.05 -7.21 15.34
C ALA A 268 1.78 -6.50 16.48
N SER A 269 1.47 -5.23 16.76
CA SER A 269 2.15 -4.46 17.81
C SER A 269 1.72 -4.89 19.21
N GLN A 270 2.59 -5.64 19.90
CA GLN A 270 2.34 -6.06 21.27
C GLN A 270 2.22 -4.86 22.22
N THR A 271 3.00 -3.81 22.01
CA THR A 271 2.95 -2.61 22.87
C THR A 271 1.62 -1.87 22.75
N ALA A 272 1.04 -1.78 21.54
CA ALA A 272 -0.28 -1.18 21.35
C ALA A 272 -1.38 -2.04 22.00
N LEU A 273 -1.29 -3.36 21.87
CA LEU A 273 -2.22 -4.30 22.51
C LEU A 273 -2.17 -4.21 24.05
N ASP A 274 -0.96 -4.21 24.63
CA ASP A 274 -0.78 -4.08 26.08
C ASP A 274 -1.29 -2.73 26.60
N GLY A 275 -1.10 -1.66 25.81
CA GLY A 275 -1.65 -0.33 26.10
C GLY A 275 -3.17 -0.30 26.06
N TYR A 276 -3.78 -0.92 25.04
CA TYR A 276 -5.23 -1.07 24.92
C TYR A 276 -5.82 -1.77 26.15
N ILE A 277 -5.24 -2.90 26.56
CA ILE A 277 -5.69 -3.66 27.74
C ILE A 277 -5.60 -2.81 29.02
N GLN A 278 -4.54 -2.02 29.18
CA GLN A 278 -4.42 -1.11 30.32
C GLN A 278 -5.47 0.00 30.30
N ALA A 279 -5.76 0.58 29.14
CA ALA A 279 -6.82 1.57 28.97
C ALA A 279 -8.21 0.98 29.26
N GLU A 280 -8.45 -0.26 28.82
CA GLU A 280 -9.70 -0.99 29.09
C GLU A 280 -9.89 -1.23 30.59
N GLN A 281 -8.86 -1.72 31.28
CA GLN A 281 -8.90 -1.92 32.72
C GLN A 281 -9.14 -0.62 33.50
N LEU A 282 -8.50 0.47 33.07
CA LEU A 282 -8.75 1.79 33.65
C LEU A 282 -10.19 2.24 33.43
N ASN A 283 -10.74 2.06 32.22
CA ASN A 283 -12.12 2.43 31.90
C ASN A 283 -13.11 1.67 32.78
N ILE A 284 -12.93 0.35 32.91
CA ILE A 284 -13.75 -0.51 33.79
C ILE A 284 -13.67 -0.01 35.23
N SER A 285 -12.46 0.27 35.75
CA SER A 285 -12.28 0.78 37.10
C SER A 285 -12.97 2.13 37.33
N GLN A 286 -12.91 3.05 36.37
CA GLN A 286 -13.59 4.35 36.47
C GLN A 286 -15.11 4.20 36.47
N GLN A 287 -15.65 3.32 35.61
CA GLN A 287 -17.09 3.06 35.59
C GLN A 287 -17.58 2.39 36.87
N ILE A 288 -16.80 1.46 37.45
CA ILE A 288 -17.12 0.89 38.77
C ILE A 288 -17.19 2.00 39.81
N ASN A 289 -16.17 2.85 39.91
CA ASN A 289 -16.13 3.93 40.90
C ASN A 289 -17.28 4.93 40.73
N LEU A 290 -17.65 5.27 39.49
CA LEU A 290 -18.79 6.15 39.21
C LEU A 290 -20.12 5.53 39.65
N ASN A 291 -20.32 4.24 39.40
CA ASN A 291 -21.52 3.54 39.85
C ASN A 291 -21.58 3.45 41.38
N LEU A 292 -20.46 3.13 42.04
CA LEU A 292 -20.39 3.07 43.50
C LEU A 292 -20.71 4.44 44.13
N PHE A 293 -20.07 5.51 43.64
CA PHE A 293 -20.35 6.88 44.10
C PHE A 293 -21.82 7.27 43.90
N SER A 294 -22.40 6.95 42.73
CA SER A 294 -23.81 7.23 42.46
C SER A 294 -24.74 6.41 43.36
N ALA A 295 -24.38 5.18 43.69
CA ALA A 295 -25.14 4.35 44.63
C ALA A 295 -25.13 4.94 46.04
N GLU A 296 -23.98 5.43 46.51
CA GLU A 296 -23.85 6.11 47.80
C GLU A 296 -24.68 7.39 47.88
N GLU A 297 -24.64 8.27 46.87
CA GLU A 297 -25.49 9.47 46.82
C GLU A 297 -26.99 9.14 46.88
N ASN A 298 -27.40 8.02 46.26
CA ASN A 298 -28.79 7.56 46.30
C ASN A 298 -29.16 6.89 47.63
N ILE A 299 -28.21 6.27 48.33
CA ILE A 299 -28.39 5.83 49.73
C ILE A 299 -28.63 7.04 50.63
N GLU A 300 -27.81 8.09 50.51
CA GLU A 300 -27.95 9.31 51.32
C GLU A 300 -29.29 10.01 51.10
N SER A 301 -29.83 9.91 49.88
CA SER A 301 -31.12 10.48 49.50
C SER A 301 -32.31 9.52 49.68
N GLU A 302 -32.10 8.34 50.28
CA GLU A 302 -33.11 7.29 50.49
C GLU A 302 -33.79 6.80 49.19
N GLN A 303 -33.12 6.96 48.04
CA GLN A 303 -33.56 6.49 46.73
C GLN A 303 -33.12 5.04 46.52
N TRP A 304 -33.63 4.13 47.36
CA TRP A 304 -33.12 2.75 47.47
C TRP A 304 -33.11 1.98 46.16
N GLU A 305 -34.17 2.11 45.35
CA GLU A 305 -34.26 1.43 44.05
C GLU A 305 -33.17 1.89 43.07
N LEU A 306 -32.86 3.20 43.06
CA LEU A 306 -31.79 3.74 42.22
C LEU A 306 -30.41 3.27 42.72
N ALA A 307 -30.19 3.26 44.04
CA ALA A 307 -28.95 2.72 44.61
C ALA A 307 -28.73 1.25 44.23
N ILE A 308 -29.77 0.40 44.32
CA ILE A 308 -29.72 -1.00 43.89
C ILE A 308 -29.31 -1.13 42.42
N ASN A 309 -29.91 -0.32 41.54
CA ASN A 309 -29.59 -0.32 40.11
C ASN A 309 -28.13 0.07 39.85
N PHE A 310 -27.59 1.06 40.56
CA PHE A 310 -26.18 1.45 40.43
C PHE A 310 -25.22 0.35 40.93
N PHE A 311 -25.53 -0.32 42.04
CA PHE A 311 -24.74 -1.48 42.48
C PHE A 311 -24.80 -2.63 41.47
N ASP A 312 -25.97 -2.88 40.87
CA ASP A 312 -26.11 -3.89 39.82
C ASP A 312 -25.27 -3.57 38.59
N ASN A 313 -25.21 -2.30 38.18
CA ASN A 313 -24.33 -1.85 37.11
C ASN A 313 -22.83 -2.06 37.45
N ALA A 314 -22.41 -1.79 38.69
CA ALA A 314 -21.05 -2.08 39.14
C ALA A 314 -20.75 -3.59 39.12
N LEU A 315 -21.69 -4.42 39.57
CA LEU A 315 -21.55 -5.89 39.60
C LEU A 315 -21.56 -6.52 38.20
N ALA A 316 -22.22 -5.88 37.22
CA ALA A 316 -22.14 -6.30 35.82
C ALA A 316 -20.72 -6.13 35.25
N LEU A 317 -19.96 -5.14 35.75
CA LEU A 317 -18.55 -4.92 35.38
C LEU A 317 -17.59 -5.84 36.16
N ASN A 318 -17.86 -6.08 37.44
CA ASN A 318 -17.14 -7.05 38.25
C ASN A 318 -18.06 -7.66 39.33
N SER A 319 -18.41 -8.94 39.15
CA SER A 319 -19.36 -9.65 40.00
C SER A 319 -18.88 -9.92 41.43
N ASN A 320 -17.58 -9.74 41.71
CA ASN A 320 -16.97 -10.05 43.00
C ASN A 320 -16.68 -8.80 43.85
N LEU A 321 -17.24 -7.64 43.48
CA LEU A 321 -17.09 -6.40 44.24
C LEU A 321 -17.85 -6.48 45.58
N THR A 322 -17.13 -6.80 46.66
CA THR A 322 -17.70 -6.91 48.01
C THR A 322 -18.47 -5.65 48.41
N GLU A 323 -17.92 -4.47 48.13
CA GLU A 323 -18.56 -3.18 48.41
C GLU A 323 -19.92 -3.04 47.71
N ALA A 324 -20.02 -3.45 46.45
CA ALA A 324 -21.29 -3.42 45.73
C ALA A 324 -22.29 -4.48 46.21
N ILE A 325 -21.80 -5.67 46.58
CA ILE A 325 -22.63 -6.74 47.15
C ILE A 325 -23.25 -6.28 48.48
N ASP A 326 -22.42 -5.78 49.39
CA ASP A 326 -22.85 -5.37 50.73
C ASP A 326 -23.75 -4.14 50.65
N GLY A 327 -23.38 -3.15 49.83
CA GLY A 327 -24.18 -1.95 49.58
C GLY A 327 -25.56 -2.28 48.97
N LYS A 328 -25.62 -3.19 48.00
CA LYS A 328 -26.89 -3.65 47.43
C LYS A 328 -27.77 -4.33 48.48
N ASN A 329 -27.21 -5.24 49.28
CA ASN A 329 -27.96 -5.94 50.33
C ASN A 329 -28.52 -4.95 51.38
N PHE A 330 -27.72 -3.94 51.73
CA PHE A 330 -28.16 -2.87 52.60
C PHE A 330 -29.33 -2.08 51.99
N ALA A 331 -29.20 -1.63 50.74
CA ALA A 331 -30.23 -0.87 50.05
C ALA A 331 -31.53 -1.66 49.87
N ILE A 332 -31.46 -2.96 49.53
CA ILE A 332 -32.63 -3.86 49.47
C ILE A 332 -33.32 -3.95 50.84
N SER A 333 -32.55 -4.16 51.91
CA SER A 333 -33.10 -4.27 53.26
C SER A 333 -33.84 -2.99 53.65
N ARG A 334 -33.25 -1.82 53.35
CA ARG A 334 -33.89 -0.53 53.56
C ARG A 334 -35.13 -0.32 52.70
N GLN A 335 -35.09 -0.65 51.42
CA GLN A 335 -36.24 -0.53 50.54
C GLN A 335 -37.44 -1.34 51.07
N ILE A 336 -37.22 -2.59 51.50
CA ILE A 336 -38.26 -3.45 52.06
C ILE A 336 -38.81 -2.85 53.35
N PHE A 337 -37.92 -2.37 54.23
CA PHE A 337 -38.30 -1.74 55.49
C PHE A 337 -39.20 -0.50 55.26
N ASP A 338 -38.78 0.40 54.38
CA ASP A 338 -39.52 1.61 54.02
C ASP A 338 -40.87 1.29 53.36
N GLN A 339 -40.92 0.28 52.48
CA GLN A 339 -42.16 -0.18 51.86
C GLN A 339 -43.16 -0.70 52.90
N LYS A 340 -42.70 -1.43 53.92
CA LYS A 340 -43.56 -1.92 54.99
C LYS A 340 -44.13 -0.78 55.83
N ILE A 341 -43.29 0.17 56.25
CA ILE A 341 -43.73 1.36 56.99
C ILE A 341 -44.78 2.12 56.20
N ASN A 342 -44.49 2.43 54.93
CA ASN A 342 -45.41 3.17 54.07
C ASN A 342 -46.70 2.40 53.78
N PHE A 343 -46.64 1.08 53.64
CA PHE A 343 -47.83 0.24 53.46
C PHE A 343 -48.77 0.36 54.65
N TYR A 344 -48.25 0.25 55.88
CA TYR A 344 -49.05 0.30 57.09
C TYR A 344 -49.56 1.72 57.42
N ILE A 345 -48.78 2.77 57.12
CA ILE A 345 -49.27 4.16 57.16
C ILE A 345 -50.43 4.37 56.19
N ALA A 346 -50.32 3.84 54.97
CA ALA A 346 -51.34 4.00 53.93
C ALA A 346 -52.58 3.13 54.16
N ASN A 347 -52.45 1.99 54.88
CA ASN A 347 -53.52 1.03 55.12
C ASN A 347 -53.67 0.67 56.60
N PRO A 348 -54.04 1.62 57.50
CA PRO A 348 -54.12 1.34 58.93
C PRO A 348 -55.05 0.19 59.32
N SER A 349 -56.12 -0.04 58.54
CA SER A 349 -57.08 -1.13 58.80
C SER A 349 -56.48 -2.53 58.70
N GLU A 350 -55.37 -2.70 57.98
CA GLU A 350 -54.67 -3.98 57.91
C GLU A 350 -54.07 -4.37 59.28
N MET A 351 -53.79 -3.39 60.14
CA MET A 351 -53.37 -3.61 61.54
C MET A 351 -54.51 -4.07 62.47
N LEU A 352 -55.69 -4.44 61.95
CA LEU A 352 -56.70 -5.12 62.77
C LEU A 352 -56.42 -6.62 62.92
N ASP A 353 -55.57 -7.17 62.07
CA ASP A 353 -55.07 -8.53 62.19
C ASP A 353 -53.98 -8.63 63.28
N GLU A 354 -54.06 -9.66 64.13
CA GLU A 354 -53.15 -9.83 65.27
C GLU A 354 -51.70 -10.02 64.81
N GLN A 355 -51.46 -10.69 63.69
CA GLN A 355 -50.11 -10.91 63.15
C GLN A 355 -49.55 -9.61 62.57
N ALA A 356 -50.37 -8.81 61.90
CA ALA A 356 -49.98 -7.50 61.39
C ALA A 356 -49.61 -6.51 62.51
N LEU A 357 -50.34 -6.53 63.64
CA LEU A 357 -49.99 -5.73 64.83
C LEU A 357 -48.63 -6.11 65.41
N LEU A 358 -48.34 -7.41 65.51
CA LEU A 358 -47.04 -7.88 65.98
C LEU A 358 -45.91 -7.44 65.03
N GLU A 359 -46.11 -7.55 63.72
CA GLU A 359 -45.12 -7.10 62.74
C GLU A 359 -44.85 -5.59 62.84
N VAL A 360 -45.89 -4.77 63.00
CA VAL A 360 -45.72 -3.31 63.17
C VAL A 360 -44.98 -2.98 64.47
N ALA A 361 -45.28 -3.70 65.56
CA ALA A 361 -44.56 -3.54 66.83
C ALA A 361 -43.07 -3.89 66.68
N GLU A 362 -42.74 -4.98 65.97
CA GLU A 362 -41.36 -5.37 65.66
C GLU A 362 -40.65 -4.32 64.80
N ILE A 363 -41.32 -3.76 63.78
CA ILE A 363 -40.79 -2.67 62.94
C ILE A 363 -40.45 -1.44 63.80
N LEU A 364 -41.36 -1.04 64.70
CA LEU A 364 -41.14 0.11 65.58
C LEU A 364 -40.00 -0.16 66.58
N GLU A 365 -39.90 -1.37 67.14
CA GLU A 365 -38.78 -1.77 67.99
C GLU A 365 -37.45 -1.76 67.22
N GLU A 366 -37.40 -2.36 66.04
CA GLU A 366 -36.22 -2.35 65.16
C GLU A 366 -35.82 -0.91 64.82
N SER A 367 -36.80 -0.05 64.54
CA SER A 367 -36.56 1.35 64.19
C SER A 367 -35.91 2.16 65.32
N SER A 368 -36.20 1.81 66.58
CA SER A 368 -35.62 2.46 67.76
C SER A 368 -34.12 2.21 67.92
N SER A 369 -33.61 1.16 67.27
CA SER A 369 -32.19 0.80 67.27
C SER A 369 -31.38 1.53 66.18
N TYR A 370 -32.06 2.17 65.22
CA TYR A 370 -31.40 2.85 64.11
C TYR A 370 -30.96 4.27 64.47
N ASN A 371 -29.77 4.63 63.98
CA ASN A 371 -29.28 5.99 64.03
C ASN A 371 -29.53 6.65 62.68
N PHE A 372 -30.53 7.52 62.61
CA PHE A 372 -30.93 8.20 61.37
C PHE A 372 -30.08 9.46 61.15
N SER A 373 -29.78 9.77 59.89
CA SER A 373 -29.23 11.08 59.52
C SER A 373 -30.30 12.17 59.74
N ASN A 374 -29.87 13.41 59.94
CA ASN A 374 -30.80 14.53 60.20
C ASN A 374 -31.74 14.83 59.02
N ASP A 375 -31.37 14.41 57.81
CA ASP A 375 -32.12 14.66 56.56
C ASP A 375 -32.91 13.43 56.07
N SER A 376 -32.93 12.35 56.86
CA SER A 376 -33.71 11.13 56.60
C SER A 376 -35.21 11.42 56.69
N LEU A 377 -36.02 10.90 55.75
CA LEU A 377 -37.49 10.94 55.85
C LEU A 377 -38.02 9.88 56.82
N MET A 378 -37.20 8.87 57.10
CA MET A 378 -37.59 7.71 57.90
C MET A 378 -38.05 8.06 59.32
N PRO A 379 -37.41 8.97 60.10
CA PRO A 379 -37.90 9.39 61.41
C PRO A 379 -39.34 9.90 61.41
N ASP A 380 -39.74 10.66 60.39
CA ASP A 380 -41.10 11.19 60.30
C ASP A 380 -42.12 10.09 59.98
N ASN A 381 -41.77 9.18 59.07
CA ASN A 381 -42.63 8.04 58.74
C ASN A 381 -42.76 7.08 59.94
N ILE A 382 -41.67 6.81 60.67
CA ILE A 382 -41.71 6.00 61.90
C ILE A 382 -42.61 6.64 62.95
N ARG A 383 -42.46 7.95 63.18
CA ARG A 383 -43.31 8.68 64.13
C ARG A 383 -44.78 8.64 63.74
N LEU A 384 -45.10 8.80 62.46
CA LEU A 384 -46.47 8.69 61.96
C LEU A 384 -47.01 7.27 62.13
N LEU A 385 -46.20 6.24 61.87
CA LEU A 385 -46.57 4.85 62.07
C LEU A 385 -46.85 4.55 63.56
N ASP A 386 -46.01 5.05 64.47
CA ASP A 386 -46.18 4.92 65.93
C ASP A 386 -47.49 5.57 66.41
N GLU A 387 -47.77 6.79 65.95
CA GLU A 387 -49.02 7.49 66.24
C GLU A 387 -50.25 6.70 65.76
N ILE A 388 -50.18 6.08 64.58
CA ILE A 388 -51.24 5.21 64.05
C ILE A 388 -51.37 3.94 64.88
N TYR A 389 -50.25 3.30 65.21
CA TYR A 389 -50.22 2.06 65.97
C TYR A 389 -50.85 2.22 67.36
N GLU A 390 -50.53 3.29 68.09
CA GLU A 390 -51.12 3.61 69.39
C GLU A 390 -52.65 3.76 69.33
N VAL A 391 -53.17 4.35 68.26
CA VAL A 391 -54.63 4.45 68.03
C VAL A 391 -55.23 3.07 67.79
N MET A 392 -54.58 2.20 67.02
CA MET A 392 -55.09 0.87 66.67
C MET A 392 -55.14 -0.08 67.87
N ILE A 393 -54.21 0.03 68.82
CA ILE A 393 -54.18 -0.81 70.02
C ILE A 393 -55.06 -0.27 71.17
N THR A 394 -55.58 0.96 71.06
CA THR A 394 -56.40 1.56 72.11
C THR A 394 -57.81 0.93 72.12
N PRO A 395 -58.22 0.23 73.20
CA PRO A 395 -59.54 -0.39 73.27
C PRO A 395 -60.66 0.66 73.30
N VAL A 396 -61.72 0.43 72.51
CA VAL A 396 -62.91 1.30 72.50
C VAL A 396 -64.06 0.62 73.24
N GLU A 397 -64.60 1.30 74.26
CA GLU A 397 -65.80 0.83 74.95
C GLU A 397 -67.04 0.96 74.04
N LEU A 398 -67.59 -0.18 73.63
CA LEU A 398 -68.82 -0.25 72.83
C LEU A 398 -70.03 -0.47 73.73
N MET A 399 -70.90 0.54 73.83
CA MET A 399 -72.23 0.38 74.41
C MET A 399 -73.20 -0.12 73.34
N VAL A 400 -73.53 -1.41 73.38
CA VAL A 400 -74.50 -2.03 72.47
C VAL A 400 -75.89 -1.98 73.10
N ILE A 401 -76.80 -1.19 72.51
CA ILE A 401 -78.20 -1.09 72.94
C ILE A 401 -79.06 -1.91 71.98
N SER A 402 -79.66 -3.00 72.48
CA SER A 402 -80.52 -3.89 71.68
C SER A 402 -81.83 -3.21 71.29
N ASP A 403 -82.20 -3.30 70.02
CA ASP A 403 -83.53 -2.96 69.49
C ASP A 403 -84.45 -4.20 69.36
N ASN A 404 -83.99 -5.37 69.82
CA ASN A 404 -84.60 -6.69 69.66
C ASN A 404 -84.86 -7.13 68.20
N ARG A 405 -84.20 -6.51 67.21
CA ARG A 405 -84.35 -6.85 65.79
C ARG A 405 -83.04 -7.31 65.14
N THR A 406 -81.92 -7.01 65.77
CA THR A 406 -80.59 -7.37 65.27
C THR A 406 -79.87 -8.31 66.25
N TYR A 407 -79.37 -9.43 65.74
CA TYR A 407 -78.45 -10.30 66.48
C TYR A 407 -77.02 -9.88 66.19
N ILE A 408 -76.23 -9.66 67.24
CA ILE A 408 -74.80 -9.34 67.16
C ILE A 408 -74.05 -10.46 67.89
N SER A 409 -72.96 -10.95 67.28
CA SER A 409 -71.94 -11.76 67.96
C SER A 409 -70.61 -11.00 67.91
N ILE A 410 -69.88 -11.00 69.02
CA ILE A 410 -68.56 -10.37 69.18
C ILE A 410 -67.49 -11.42 68.92
#